data_AF-A0A358XSF4-F1
#
_entry.id   AF-A0A358XSF4-F1
#
_cell.length_a   1.000
_cell.length_b   1.000
_cell.length_c   1.000
_cell.angle_alpha   90.00
_cell.angle_beta   90.00
_cell.angle_gamma   90.00
#
_symmetry.space_group_name_H-M   'P 1'
#
loop_
_entity.id
_entity.type
_entity.pdbx_description
1 polymer ?
#
loop_
_entity_poly.entity_id
_entity_poly.type
_entity_poly.pdbx_seq_one_letter_code
_entity_poly.pdbx_strand_id
1 'polypeptide(L)'
;WNFIKGRNFSKDFKTDSTAVILNEAAAKFMGVTDLNSKQLSRAGINYHIVGIIQNTLSESPFKSITPTAYFLKFLPKNKITLQLDENQDVRQNLKAIATAFNRIDPDLIFDYTFTDQEYAKEFQQMEMIKSLTSLFTGLAILISCLGLYALVSFLTEQREKEIGIRKVLGASELGLWRLLSTEYIWLTGIGFLLAAPLAYLLMESWLEDYVYRISITWTVFAITGLTALIITLLTVSYQAIKATLANPVKTLRSE
;
A
#
# COMPACT_ATOMS: atom_id res chain seq x y z
N TRP A 1 -7.67 -26.02 -3.42
CA TRP A 1 -7.70 -25.47 -4.79
C TRP A 1 -9.14 -25.24 -5.18
N ASN A 2 -9.46 -24.12 -5.84
CA ASN A 2 -10.80 -23.88 -6.36
C ASN A 2 -10.84 -24.34 -7.83
N PHE A 3 -11.57 -25.42 -8.11
CA PHE A 3 -11.69 -25.97 -9.44
C PHE A 3 -12.82 -25.29 -10.21
N ILE A 4 -12.54 -24.85 -11.43
CA ILE A 4 -13.54 -24.40 -12.40
C ILE A 4 -14.12 -25.63 -13.11
N LYS A 5 -13.26 -26.59 -13.46
CA LYS A 5 -13.64 -27.86 -14.10
C LYS A 5 -12.73 -28.99 -13.64
N GLY A 6 -13.28 -30.21 -13.65
CA GLY A 6 -12.53 -31.43 -13.37
C GLY A 6 -12.30 -31.67 -11.88
N ARG A 7 -11.19 -32.33 -11.56
CA ARG A 7 -10.90 -32.81 -10.20
C ARG A 7 -9.44 -32.65 -9.82
N ASN A 8 -9.16 -32.83 -8.53
CA ASN A 8 -7.80 -32.93 -8.02
C ASN A 8 -7.19 -34.30 -8.32
N PHE A 9 -5.86 -34.37 -8.18
CA PHE A 9 -5.12 -35.62 -8.14
C PHE A 9 -5.67 -36.49 -6.99
N SER A 10 -5.90 -37.77 -7.27
CA SER A 10 -6.32 -38.75 -6.26
C SER A 10 -5.52 -40.05 -6.41
N LYS A 11 -5.26 -40.70 -5.27
CA LYS A 11 -4.61 -42.01 -5.21
C LYS A 11 -5.47 -43.13 -5.80
N ASP A 12 -6.78 -42.91 -5.92
CA ASP A 12 -7.73 -43.88 -6.47
C ASP A 12 -7.56 -44.06 -7.99
N PHE A 13 -6.97 -43.06 -8.66
CA PHE A 13 -6.77 -43.06 -10.11
C PHE A 13 -5.29 -43.26 -10.45
N LYS A 14 -4.91 -44.49 -10.80
CA LYS A 14 -3.54 -44.83 -11.22
C LYS A 14 -3.05 -44.05 -12.45
N THR A 15 -3.99 -43.57 -13.27
CA THR A 15 -3.71 -42.71 -14.43
C THR A 15 -3.17 -41.33 -14.04
N ASP A 16 -3.35 -40.88 -12.79
CA ASP A 16 -2.94 -39.53 -12.38
C ASP A 16 -1.41 -39.31 -12.42
N SER A 17 -0.63 -40.38 -12.57
CA SER A 17 0.81 -40.32 -12.86
C SER A 17 1.16 -39.57 -14.15
N THR A 18 0.24 -39.53 -15.12
CA THR A 18 0.34 -38.74 -16.36
C THR A 18 -0.74 -37.65 -16.44
N ALA A 19 -1.33 -37.28 -15.31
CA ALA A 19 -2.30 -36.19 -15.26
C ALA A 19 -1.62 -34.83 -15.07
N VAL A 20 -2.28 -33.79 -15.58
CA VAL A 20 -1.88 -32.39 -15.40
C VAL A 20 -3.09 -31.55 -15.01
N ILE A 21 -2.87 -30.58 -14.13
CA ILE A 21 -3.88 -29.59 -13.73
C ILE A 21 -3.37 -28.22 -14.17
N LEU A 22 -4.25 -27.41 -14.74
CA LEU A 22 -3.91 -26.09 -15.30
C LEU A 22 -4.59 -24.99 -14.52
N ASN A 23 -3.95 -23.83 -14.38
CA ASN A 23 -4.71 -22.63 -14.02
C ASN A 23 -5.45 -22.08 -15.25
N GLU A 24 -6.45 -21.24 -15.00
CA GLU A 24 -7.27 -20.61 -16.04
C GLU A 24 -6.42 -19.85 -17.07
N ALA A 25 -5.35 -19.16 -16.64
CA ALA A 25 -4.42 -18.47 -17.54
C ALA A 25 -3.70 -19.44 -18.49
N ALA A 26 -3.26 -20.61 -18.02
CA ALA A 26 -2.66 -21.65 -18.86
C ALA A 26 -3.65 -22.30 -19.81
N ALA A 27 -4.87 -22.58 -19.33
CA ALA A 27 -5.92 -23.11 -20.19
C ALA A 27 -6.23 -22.15 -21.34
N LYS A 28 -6.37 -20.85 -21.04
CA LYS A 28 -6.60 -19.80 -22.06
C LYS A 28 -5.41 -19.66 -23.01
N PHE A 29 -4.18 -19.61 -22.49
CA PHE A 29 -2.97 -19.49 -23.30
C PHE A 29 -2.79 -20.66 -24.27
N MET A 30 -3.08 -21.88 -23.84
CA MET A 30 -2.95 -23.08 -24.66
C MET A 30 -4.20 -23.35 -25.54
N GLY A 31 -5.24 -22.54 -25.42
CA GLY A 31 -6.51 -22.74 -26.13
C GLY A 31 -7.22 -24.04 -25.73
N VAL A 32 -7.15 -24.40 -24.45
CA VAL A 32 -7.86 -25.54 -23.85
C VAL A 32 -9.23 -25.06 -23.39
N THR A 33 -10.29 -25.49 -24.08
CA THR A 33 -11.68 -25.15 -23.74
C THR A 33 -12.35 -26.20 -22.85
N ASP A 34 -11.86 -27.43 -22.95
CA ASP A 34 -12.35 -28.56 -22.17
C ASP A 34 -11.22 -29.55 -21.81
N LEU A 35 -11.45 -30.37 -20.79
CA LEU A 35 -10.44 -31.27 -20.21
C LEU A 35 -9.83 -32.25 -21.23
N ASN A 36 -10.62 -32.68 -22.21
CA ASN A 36 -10.18 -33.63 -23.26
C ASN A 36 -9.77 -32.94 -24.56
N SER A 37 -9.83 -31.60 -24.62
CA SER A 37 -9.65 -30.85 -25.87
C SER A 37 -8.23 -30.95 -26.43
N LYS A 38 -7.22 -31.10 -25.55
CA LYS A 38 -5.81 -31.18 -25.91
C LYS A 38 -5.04 -32.07 -24.94
N GLN A 39 -3.95 -32.65 -25.42
CA GLN A 39 -2.95 -33.33 -24.59
C GLN A 39 -1.67 -32.50 -24.56
N LEU A 40 -0.96 -32.55 -23.44
CA LEU A 40 0.34 -31.88 -23.29
C LEU A 40 1.45 -32.91 -23.43
N SER A 41 2.38 -32.70 -24.35
CA SER A 41 3.57 -33.55 -24.43
C SER A 41 4.75 -32.84 -23.78
N ARG A 42 5.42 -33.51 -22.83
CA ARG A 42 6.64 -33.01 -22.20
C ARG A 42 7.67 -34.11 -22.09
N ALA A 43 8.84 -33.90 -22.68
CA ALA A 43 9.95 -34.87 -22.69
C ALA A 43 9.51 -36.28 -23.18
N GLY A 44 8.68 -36.32 -24.24
CA GLY A 44 8.18 -37.57 -24.84
C GLY A 44 7.02 -38.26 -24.09
N ILE A 45 6.57 -37.71 -22.95
CA ILE A 45 5.43 -38.23 -22.19
C ILE A 45 4.20 -37.37 -22.47
N ASN A 46 3.09 -38.01 -22.84
CA ASN A 46 1.81 -37.36 -23.04
C ASN A 46 1.03 -37.30 -21.72
N TYR A 47 0.64 -36.09 -21.33
CA TYR A 47 -0.14 -35.78 -20.16
C TYR A 47 -1.57 -35.41 -20.55
N HIS A 48 -2.54 -35.90 -19.80
CA HIS A 48 -3.95 -35.60 -19.96
C HIS A 48 -4.42 -34.62 -18.90
N ILE A 49 -5.25 -33.65 -19.29
CA ILE A 49 -5.69 -32.57 -18.41
C ILE A 49 -6.87 -33.09 -17.58
N VAL A 50 -6.72 -33.11 -16.25
CA VAL A 50 -7.76 -33.64 -15.33
C VAL A 50 -8.50 -32.55 -14.57
N GLY A 51 -7.97 -31.32 -14.58
CA GLY A 51 -8.59 -30.20 -13.89
C GLY A 51 -8.11 -28.85 -14.38
N ILE A 52 -9.00 -27.87 -14.29
CA ILE A 52 -8.72 -26.45 -14.48
C ILE A 52 -9.09 -25.73 -13.19
N ILE A 53 -8.12 -25.04 -12.59
CA ILE A 53 -8.29 -24.28 -11.35
C ILE A 53 -8.35 -22.79 -11.63
N GLN A 54 -8.99 -22.05 -10.73
CA GLN A 54 -8.94 -20.59 -10.72
C GLN A 54 -7.50 -20.10 -10.57
N ASN A 55 -7.21 -18.95 -11.18
CA ASN A 55 -5.92 -18.30 -11.03
C ASN A 55 -5.67 -17.96 -9.56
N THR A 56 -4.52 -18.39 -9.04
CA THR A 56 -4.07 -18.09 -7.68
C THR A 56 -2.74 -17.36 -7.75
N LEU A 57 -2.57 -16.32 -6.93
CA LEU A 57 -1.28 -15.65 -6.73
C LEU A 57 -0.31 -16.66 -6.11
N SER A 58 0.51 -17.30 -6.94
CA SER A 58 1.40 -18.38 -6.51
C SER A 58 2.84 -17.95 -6.28
N GLU A 59 3.29 -16.86 -6.92
CA GLU A 59 4.71 -16.45 -6.90
C GLU A 59 4.91 -15.06 -6.29
N SER A 60 4.34 -14.02 -6.91
CA SER A 60 4.49 -12.65 -6.45
C SER A 60 3.18 -11.89 -6.64
N PRO A 61 2.78 -11.02 -5.69
CA PRO A 61 1.63 -10.14 -5.88
C PRO A 61 1.81 -9.12 -7.02
N PHE A 62 3.05 -8.89 -7.43
CA PHE A 62 3.41 -7.85 -8.39
C PHE A 62 3.55 -8.37 -9.81
N LYS A 63 3.49 -9.69 -10.02
CA LYS A 63 3.56 -10.32 -11.34
C LYS A 63 2.17 -10.72 -11.81
N SER A 64 1.97 -10.62 -13.13
CA SER A 64 0.80 -11.18 -13.78
C SER A 64 0.71 -12.68 -13.50
N ILE A 65 -0.53 -13.17 -13.45
CA ILE A 65 -0.81 -14.59 -13.31
C ILE A 65 -0.02 -15.35 -14.36
N THR A 66 0.95 -16.14 -13.90
CA THR A 66 1.76 -16.96 -14.79
C THR A 66 0.92 -18.14 -15.28
N PRO A 67 0.90 -18.44 -16.59
CA PRO A 67 0.36 -19.68 -17.10
C PRO A 67 1.09 -20.87 -16.47
N THR A 68 0.43 -21.62 -15.58
CA THR A 68 1.05 -22.69 -14.80
C THR A 68 0.37 -24.03 -15.03
N ALA A 69 1.20 -25.06 -15.22
CA ALA A 69 0.79 -26.46 -15.27
C ALA A 69 1.35 -27.23 -14.07
N TYR A 70 0.47 -27.83 -13.28
CA TYR A 70 0.79 -28.62 -12.10
C TYR A 70 0.86 -30.09 -12.49
N PHE A 71 1.97 -30.73 -12.15
CA PHE A 71 2.23 -32.15 -12.45
C PHE A 71 2.36 -32.93 -11.15
N LEU A 72 1.77 -34.12 -11.10
CA LEU A 72 1.99 -35.06 -10.02
C LEU A 72 3.30 -35.82 -10.26
N LYS A 73 4.41 -35.29 -9.74
CA LYS A 73 5.71 -35.97 -9.75
C LYS A 73 6.18 -36.27 -8.34
N PHE A 74 6.44 -37.54 -8.07
CA PHE A 74 7.12 -38.01 -6.86
C PHE A 74 8.64 -37.86 -7.03
N LEU A 75 9.11 -36.61 -7.13
CA LEU A 75 10.54 -36.32 -7.01
C LEU A 75 10.86 -36.14 -5.51
N PRO A 76 12.04 -36.58 -5.05
CA PRO A 76 12.51 -36.19 -3.73
C PRO A 76 12.54 -34.66 -3.67
N LYS A 77 11.66 -34.09 -2.85
CA LYS A 77 11.62 -32.66 -2.59
C LYS A 77 12.23 -32.42 -1.22
N ASN A 78 13.13 -31.46 -1.14
CA ASN A 78 13.81 -31.09 0.11
C ASN A 78 12.94 -30.19 1.01
N LYS A 79 11.66 -29.98 0.67
CA LYS A 79 10.70 -29.17 1.43
C LYS A 79 9.34 -29.84 1.43
N ILE A 80 8.71 -29.89 2.60
CA ILE A 80 7.35 -30.39 2.79
C ILE A 80 6.53 -29.23 3.36
N THR A 81 5.41 -28.91 2.70
CA THR A 81 4.44 -27.94 3.23
C THR A 81 3.40 -28.69 4.03
N LEU A 82 3.25 -28.32 5.30
CA LEU A 82 2.27 -28.91 6.21
C LEU A 82 1.29 -27.84 6.64
N GLN A 83 0.00 -28.15 6.56
CA GLN A 83 -1.05 -27.32 7.15
C GLN A 83 -1.24 -27.77 8.59
N LEU A 84 -1.09 -26.83 9.53
CA LEU A 84 -1.32 -27.09 10.95
C LEU A 84 -2.81 -27.00 11.29
N ASP A 85 -3.24 -27.78 12.28
CA ASP A 85 -4.59 -27.64 12.84
C ASP A 85 -4.67 -26.32 13.64
N GLU A 86 -5.63 -25.47 13.29
CA GLU A 86 -5.86 -24.17 13.91
C GLU A 86 -6.36 -24.27 15.35
N ASN A 87 -6.90 -25.44 15.75
CA ASN A 87 -7.45 -25.65 17.09
C ASN A 87 -6.41 -26.06 18.14
N GLN A 88 -5.14 -26.29 17.75
CA GLN A 88 -4.06 -26.71 18.65
C GLN A 88 -2.97 -25.65 18.76
N ASP A 89 -2.26 -25.62 19.90
CA ASP A 89 -1.10 -24.74 20.06
C ASP A 89 -0.01 -25.12 19.04
N VAL A 90 0.46 -24.11 18.30
CA VAL A 90 1.53 -24.22 17.31
C VAL A 90 2.77 -24.94 17.88
N ARG A 91 3.14 -24.68 19.15
CA ARG A 91 4.27 -25.34 19.80
C ARG A 91 4.05 -26.84 19.96
N GLN A 92 2.82 -27.26 20.25
CA GLN A 92 2.47 -28.67 20.38
C GLN A 92 2.52 -29.37 19.02
N ASN A 93 1.98 -28.72 17.98
CA ASN A 93 2.05 -29.20 16.60
C ASN A 93 3.51 -29.37 16.14
N LEU A 94 4.37 -28.37 16.35
CA LEU A 94 5.79 -28.45 15.98
C LEU A 94 6.52 -29.57 16.72
N LYS A 95 6.25 -29.78 18.01
CA LYS A 95 6.85 -30.86 18.79
C LYS A 95 6.42 -32.25 18.28
N ALA A 96 5.15 -32.40 17.92
CA ALA A 96 4.63 -33.63 17.33
C ALA A 96 5.28 -33.92 15.97
N ILE A 97 5.41 -32.90 15.12
CA ILE A 97 6.08 -33.00 13.82
C ILE A 97 7.56 -33.36 13.99
N ALA A 98 8.29 -32.66 14.86
CA ALA A 98 9.69 -32.95 15.14
C ALA A 98 9.89 -34.40 15.63
N THR A 99 9.00 -34.88 16.49
CA THR A 99 9.03 -36.27 16.97
C THR A 99 8.78 -37.27 15.84
N ALA A 100 7.84 -36.97 14.94
CA ALA A 100 7.55 -37.81 13.78
C ALA A 100 8.73 -37.84 12.78
N PHE A 101 9.37 -36.69 12.53
CA PHE A 101 10.56 -36.59 11.69
C PHE A 101 11.73 -37.40 12.26
N ASN A 102 12.04 -37.25 13.55
CA ASN A 102 13.12 -38.00 14.21
C ASN A 102 12.90 -39.53 14.20
N ARG A 103 11.64 -39.99 14.10
CA ARG A 103 11.33 -41.43 13.95
C ARG A 103 11.60 -41.96 12.55
N ILE A 104 11.50 -41.10 11.53
CA ILE A 104 11.74 -41.47 10.13
C ILE A 104 13.25 -41.53 9.88
N ASP A 105 13.96 -40.49 10.32
CA ASP A 105 15.42 -40.40 10.18
C ASP A 105 16.00 -39.52 11.30
N PRO A 106 16.78 -40.09 12.23
CA PRO A 106 17.42 -39.34 13.32
C PRO A 106 18.51 -38.37 12.87
N ASP A 107 19.10 -38.58 11.68
CA ASP A 107 20.22 -37.75 11.19
C ASP A 107 19.71 -36.49 10.44
N LEU A 108 18.41 -36.42 10.15
CA LEU A 108 17.77 -35.28 9.51
C LEU A 108 17.49 -34.15 10.51
N ILE A 109 18.13 -33.00 10.31
CA ILE A 109 17.85 -31.78 11.09
C ILE A 109 16.45 -31.28 10.72
N PHE A 110 15.55 -31.24 11.71
CA PHE A 110 14.24 -30.62 11.56
C PHE A 110 14.38 -29.10 11.51
N ASP A 111 14.45 -28.56 10.29
CA ASP A 111 14.36 -27.13 10.01
C ASP A 111 12.97 -26.78 9.47
N TYR A 112 12.42 -25.65 9.92
CA TYR A 112 11.09 -25.20 9.53
C TYR A 112 11.06 -23.70 9.33
N THR A 113 10.21 -23.25 8.41
CA THR A 113 9.93 -21.84 8.21
C THR A 113 8.42 -21.70 8.04
N PHE A 114 7.84 -20.72 8.73
CA PHE A 114 6.43 -20.43 8.53
C PHE A 114 6.21 -19.66 7.24
N THR A 115 5.13 -19.97 6.54
CA THR A 115 4.81 -19.39 5.24
C THR A 115 4.57 -17.89 5.33
N ASP A 116 3.96 -17.39 6.41
CA ASP A 116 3.78 -15.95 6.68
C ASP A 116 5.12 -15.19 6.77
N GLN A 117 6.14 -15.78 7.41
CA GLN A 117 7.48 -15.18 7.49
C GLN A 117 8.19 -15.14 6.14
N GLU A 118 8.03 -16.19 5.33
CA GLU A 118 8.59 -16.25 3.98
C GLU A 118 7.89 -15.22 3.08
N TYR A 119 6.57 -15.09 3.15
CA TYR A 119 5.82 -14.02 2.48
C TYR A 119 6.21 -12.63 2.97
N ALA A 120 6.40 -12.42 4.28
CA ALA A 120 6.77 -11.11 4.82
C ALA A 120 8.12 -10.60 4.27
N LYS A 121 9.06 -11.50 3.97
CA LYS A 121 10.34 -11.15 3.33
C LYS A 121 10.16 -10.52 1.95
N GLU A 122 9.20 -10.99 1.16
CA GLU A 122 8.89 -10.43 -0.16
C GLU A 122 8.36 -8.99 -0.07
N PHE A 123 7.77 -8.59 1.06
CA PHE A 123 7.25 -7.23 1.28
C PHE A 123 8.24 -6.28 1.98
N GLN A 124 9.40 -6.76 2.45
CA GLN A 124 10.36 -5.92 3.20
C GLN A 124 10.82 -4.69 2.42
N GLN A 125 11.03 -4.83 1.11
CA GLN A 125 11.45 -3.72 0.25
C GLN A 125 10.36 -2.63 0.16
N MET A 126 9.09 -3.04 0.07
CA MET A 126 7.95 -2.11 0.07
C MET A 126 7.77 -1.41 1.41
N GLU A 127 7.93 -2.13 2.52
CA GLU A 127 7.83 -1.52 3.84
C GLU A 127 8.95 -0.48 4.05
N MET A 128 10.15 -0.76 3.54
CA MET A 128 11.26 0.20 3.55
C MET A 128 10.94 1.46 2.72
N ILE A 129 10.47 1.29 1.48
CA ILE A 129 10.08 2.43 0.62
C ILE A 129 8.98 3.26 1.29
N LYS A 130 7.93 2.62 1.81
CA LYS A 130 6.86 3.27 2.55
C LYS A 130 7.39 4.06 3.75
N SER A 131 8.28 3.48 4.54
CA SER A 131 8.87 4.13 5.71
C SER A 131 9.71 5.35 5.33
N LEU A 132 10.54 5.25 4.29
CA LEU A 132 11.36 6.35 3.81
C LEU A 132 10.50 7.48 3.23
N THR A 133 9.52 7.14 2.39
CA THR A 133 8.59 8.12 1.84
C THR A 133 7.80 8.81 2.94
N SER A 134 7.29 8.07 3.94
CA SER A 134 6.59 8.66 5.08
C SER A 134 7.46 9.64 5.86
N LEU A 135 8.74 9.32 6.07
CA LEU A 135 9.68 10.21 6.75
C LEU A 135 9.92 11.50 5.94
N PHE A 136 10.21 11.37 4.65
CA PHE A 136 10.45 12.52 3.77
C PHE A 136 9.20 13.39 3.59
N THR A 137 8.02 12.78 3.48
CA THR A 137 6.75 13.51 3.46
C THR A 137 6.53 14.27 4.76
N GLY A 138 6.79 13.66 5.92
CA GLY A 138 6.70 14.35 7.21
C GLY A 138 7.64 15.55 7.31
N LEU A 139 8.90 15.38 6.88
CA LEU A 139 9.88 16.47 6.84
C LEU A 139 9.47 17.57 5.86
N ALA A 140 8.99 17.22 4.66
CA ALA A 140 8.51 18.17 3.68
C ALA A 140 7.36 19.00 4.22
N ILE A 141 6.38 18.38 4.89
CA ILE A 141 5.26 19.07 5.54
C ILE A 141 5.79 20.06 6.59
N LEU A 142 6.72 19.64 7.46
CA LEU A 142 7.31 20.51 8.47
C LEU A 142 8.01 21.73 7.85
N ILE A 143 8.81 21.51 6.81
CA ILE A 143 9.52 22.59 6.11
C ILE A 143 8.52 23.54 5.43
N SER A 144 7.47 23.01 4.79
CA SER A 144 6.40 23.82 4.21
C SER A 144 5.66 24.65 5.27
N CYS A 145 5.40 24.09 6.46
CA CYS A 145 4.79 24.83 7.57
C CYS A 145 5.70 25.96 8.06
N LEU A 146 7.00 25.72 8.19
CA LEU A 146 7.98 26.76 8.55
C LEU A 146 8.05 27.86 7.49
N GLY A 147 8.02 27.50 6.20
CA GLY A 147 8.00 28.45 5.10
C GLY A 147 6.74 29.32 5.12
N LEU A 148 5.57 28.70 5.31
CA LEU A 148 4.30 29.41 5.45
C LEU A 148 4.33 30.32 6.68
N TYR A 149 4.81 29.85 7.83
CA TYR A 149 4.96 30.65 9.04
C TYR A 149 5.87 31.86 8.83
N ALA A 150 7.02 31.68 8.18
CA ALA A 150 7.97 32.75 7.89
C ALA A 150 7.36 33.82 6.97
N LEU A 151 6.68 33.38 5.89
CA LEU A 151 6.01 34.27 4.94
C LEU A 151 4.86 35.04 5.60
N VAL A 152 4.04 34.36 6.41
CA VAL A 152 2.99 35.01 7.20
C VAL A 152 3.57 36.03 8.16
N SER A 153 4.65 35.69 8.88
CA SER A 153 5.30 36.60 9.84
C SER A 153 5.79 37.87 9.16
N PHE A 154 6.50 37.74 8.03
CA PHE A 154 7.04 38.87 7.27
C PHE A 154 5.93 39.79 6.73
N LEU A 155 4.86 39.21 6.16
CA LEU A 155 3.74 39.99 5.65
C LEU A 155 2.93 40.68 6.76
N THR A 156 2.83 40.05 7.93
CA THR A 156 2.13 40.63 9.08
C THR A 156 2.88 41.85 9.62
N GLU A 157 4.21 41.78 9.68
CA GLU A 157 5.07 42.91 10.06
C GLU A 157 4.97 44.06 9.04
N GLN A 158 4.97 43.75 7.74
CA GLN A 158 4.83 44.76 6.69
C GLN A 158 3.45 45.45 6.70
N ARG A 159 2.39 44.73 7.12
CA ARG A 159 1.01 45.23 7.22
C ARG A 159 0.63 45.71 8.62
N GLU A 160 1.57 45.77 9.57
CA GLU A 160 1.30 46.12 10.97
C GLU A 160 0.72 47.55 11.10
N LYS A 161 1.19 48.50 10.28
CA LYS A 161 0.67 49.88 10.26
C LYS A 161 -0.79 49.95 9.80
N GLU A 162 -1.15 49.21 8.74
CA GLU A 162 -2.52 49.17 8.23
C GLU A 162 -3.48 48.52 9.26
N ILE A 163 -3.02 47.44 9.88
CA ILE A 163 -3.72 46.72 10.95
C ILE A 163 -3.94 47.65 12.15
N GLY A 164 -2.92 48.39 12.58
CA GLY A 164 -3.00 49.36 13.67
C GLY A 164 -4.01 50.48 13.41
N ILE A 165 -3.99 51.08 12.21
CA ILE A 165 -4.94 52.13 11.82
C ILE A 165 -6.37 51.60 11.82
N ARG A 166 -6.62 50.43 11.20
CA ARG A 166 -7.96 49.81 11.18
C ARG A 166 -8.46 49.47 12.58
N LYS A 167 -7.58 49.03 13.48
CA LYS A 167 -7.91 48.71 14.88
C LYS A 167 -8.32 49.97 15.67
N VAL A 168 -7.62 51.08 15.48
CA VAL A 168 -7.98 52.38 16.09
C VAL A 168 -9.29 52.93 15.53
N LEU A 169 -9.60 52.65 14.26
CA LEU A 169 -10.88 52.97 13.62
C LEU A 169 -12.04 52.05 14.05
N GLY A 170 -11.83 51.14 15.01
CA GLY A 170 -12.89 50.29 15.57
C GLY A 170 -13.13 48.97 14.83
N ALA A 171 -12.22 48.53 13.96
CA ALA A 171 -12.33 47.22 13.33
C ALA A 171 -12.27 46.09 14.39
N SER A 172 -13.18 45.12 14.27
CA SER A 172 -13.21 43.96 15.17
C SER A 172 -12.02 43.03 14.93
N GLU A 173 -11.53 42.42 16.00
CA GLU A 173 -10.42 41.44 15.98
C GLU A 173 -10.74 40.26 15.05
N LEU A 174 -12.00 39.81 15.04
CA LEU A 174 -12.52 38.79 14.14
C LEU A 174 -12.52 39.22 12.67
N GLY A 175 -12.79 40.50 12.38
CA GLY A 175 -12.75 41.03 11.01
C GLY A 175 -11.34 41.05 10.44
N LEU A 176 -10.36 41.42 11.27
CA LEU A 176 -8.94 41.39 10.91
C LEU A 176 -8.42 39.96 10.73
N TRP A 177 -8.77 39.05 11.65
CA TRP A 177 -8.45 37.62 11.53
C TRP A 177 -9.02 37.04 10.24
N ARG A 178 -10.28 37.30 9.93
CA ARG A 178 -10.94 36.78 8.72
C ARG A 178 -10.27 37.28 7.44
N LEU A 179 -9.89 38.56 7.40
CA LEU A 179 -9.19 39.14 6.26
C LEU A 179 -7.87 38.41 6.00
N LEU A 180 -7.07 38.24 7.06
CA LEU A 180 -5.78 37.55 6.98
C LEU A 180 -5.95 36.08 6.60
N SER A 181 -6.83 35.34 7.29
CA SER A 181 -7.06 33.92 7.02
C SER A 181 -7.57 33.64 5.61
N THR A 182 -8.43 34.49 5.05
CA THR A 182 -9.01 34.26 3.72
C THR A 182 -7.95 34.32 2.62
N GLU A 183 -6.96 35.21 2.74
CA GLU A 183 -5.85 35.32 1.78
C GLU A 183 -5.03 34.02 1.74
N TYR A 184 -4.66 33.48 2.90
CA TYR A 184 -3.88 32.24 2.99
C TYR A 184 -4.66 30.97 2.64
N ILE A 185 -5.96 30.94 2.93
CA ILE A 185 -6.84 29.85 2.48
C ILE A 185 -6.89 29.82 0.96
N TRP A 186 -7.00 31.00 0.31
CA TRP A 186 -7.01 31.09 -1.15
C TRP A 186 -5.69 30.63 -1.77
N LEU A 187 -4.55 31.08 -1.23
CA LEU A 187 -3.22 30.62 -1.63
C LEU A 187 -3.06 29.10 -1.48
N THR A 188 -3.50 28.53 -0.36
CA THR A 188 -3.46 27.07 -0.11
C THR A 188 -4.38 26.33 -1.09
N GLY A 189 -5.57 26.87 -1.35
CA GLY A 189 -6.54 26.29 -2.28
C GLY A 189 -6.03 26.24 -3.71
N ILE A 190 -5.41 27.32 -4.21
CA ILE A 190 -4.79 27.34 -5.53
C ILE A 190 -3.64 26.33 -5.60
N GLY A 191 -2.77 26.31 -4.58
CA GLY A 191 -1.67 25.36 -4.50
C GLY A 191 -2.17 23.91 -4.56
N PHE A 192 -3.21 23.58 -3.79
CA PHE A 192 -3.83 22.26 -3.80
C PHE A 192 -4.48 21.94 -5.15
N LEU A 193 -5.18 22.90 -5.77
CA LEU A 193 -5.85 22.70 -7.06
C LEU A 193 -4.86 22.41 -8.19
N LEU A 194 -3.64 22.95 -8.12
CA LEU A 194 -2.55 22.63 -9.05
C LEU A 194 -1.84 21.32 -8.69
N ALA A 195 -1.61 21.07 -7.39
CA ALA A 195 -0.89 19.89 -6.93
C ALA A 195 -1.70 18.60 -7.07
N ALA A 196 -3.02 18.62 -6.83
CA ALA A 196 -3.89 17.45 -6.88
C ALA A 196 -3.90 16.73 -8.25
N PRO A 197 -4.14 17.39 -9.39
CA PRO A 197 -4.10 16.72 -10.69
C PRO A 197 -2.68 16.24 -11.04
N LEU A 198 -1.66 17.00 -10.67
CA LEU A 198 -0.26 16.60 -10.92
C LEU A 198 0.11 15.35 -10.11
N ALA A 199 -0.30 15.29 -8.84
CA ALA A 199 -0.13 14.11 -7.99
C ALA A 199 -0.92 12.90 -8.52
N TYR A 200 -2.15 13.12 -9.02
CA TYR A 200 -2.95 12.06 -9.63
C TYR A 200 -2.25 11.45 -10.84
N LEU A 201 -1.75 12.27 -11.77
CA LEU A 201 -1.08 11.79 -12.99
C LEU A 201 0.20 11.00 -12.67
N LEU A 202 1.02 11.50 -11.73
CA LEU A 202 2.24 10.80 -11.31
C LEU A 202 1.93 9.47 -10.63
N MET A 203 0.92 9.44 -9.76
CA MET A 203 0.55 8.21 -9.05
C MET A 203 -0.12 7.20 -9.96
N GLU A 204 -0.96 7.64 -10.91
CA GLU A 204 -1.55 6.74 -11.91
C GLU A 204 -0.45 6.10 -12.77
N SER A 205 0.49 6.91 -13.27
CA SER A 205 1.63 6.41 -14.04
C SER A 205 2.50 5.42 -13.23
N TRP A 206 2.72 5.69 -11.95
CA TRP A 206 3.46 4.77 -11.07
C TRP A 206 2.68 3.48 -10.77
N LEU A 207 1.35 3.55 -10.67
CA LEU A 207 0.49 2.40 -10.42
C LEU A 207 0.33 1.50 -11.66
N GLU A 208 0.60 2.00 -12.88
CA GLU A 208 0.53 1.21 -14.11
C GLU A 208 1.51 0.03 -14.15
N ASP A 209 2.67 0.18 -13.51
CA ASP A 209 3.69 -0.89 -13.40
C ASP A 209 3.21 -2.07 -12.53
N TYR A 210 2.10 -1.90 -11.79
CA TYR A 210 1.54 -2.91 -10.91
C TYR A 210 0.30 -3.57 -11.52
N VAL A 211 0.35 -4.90 -11.63
CA VAL A 211 -0.76 -5.71 -12.18
C VAL A 211 -1.96 -5.69 -11.25
N TYR A 212 -1.72 -5.77 -9.94
CA TYR A 212 -2.72 -5.59 -8.91
C TYR A 212 -2.51 -4.23 -8.26
N ARG A 213 -3.31 -3.25 -8.69
CA ARG A 213 -3.21 -1.86 -8.24
C ARG A 213 -4.50 -1.41 -7.56
N ILE A 214 -4.34 -0.52 -6.58
CA ILE A 214 -5.46 0.20 -5.98
C ILE A 214 -5.89 1.34 -6.92
N SER A 215 -7.18 1.63 -6.97
CA SER A 215 -7.68 2.83 -7.63
C SER A 215 -7.59 4.02 -6.67
N ILE A 216 -6.96 5.11 -7.10
CA ILE A 216 -6.89 6.33 -6.31
C ILE A 216 -8.30 6.90 -6.16
N THR A 217 -8.82 6.84 -4.94
CA THR A 217 -10.17 7.34 -4.64
C THR A 217 -10.12 8.83 -4.33
N TRP A 218 -11.14 9.59 -4.76
CA TRP A 218 -11.28 11.01 -4.44
C TRP A 218 -11.15 11.33 -2.93
N THR A 219 -11.50 10.39 -2.07
CA THR A 219 -11.36 10.48 -0.61
C THR A 219 -9.95 10.87 -0.17
N VAL A 220 -8.91 10.38 -0.85
CA VAL A 220 -7.51 10.70 -0.50
C VAL A 220 -7.24 12.19 -0.70
N PHE A 221 -7.70 12.76 -1.82
CA PHE A 221 -7.58 14.18 -2.10
C PHE A 221 -8.42 15.02 -1.13
N ALA A 222 -9.63 14.59 -0.81
CA ALA A 222 -10.49 15.29 0.15
C ALA A 222 -9.85 15.35 1.55
N ILE A 223 -9.32 14.23 2.05
CA ILE A 223 -8.61 14.18 3.34
C ILE A 223 -7.36 15.06 3.28
N THR A 224 -6.55 14.94 2.22
CA THR A 224 -5.31 15.71 2.07
C THR A 224 -5.59 17.21 2.03
N GLY A 225 -6.56 17.65 1.22
CA GLY A 225 -6.95 19.06 1.13
C GLY A 225 -7.49 19.59 2.46
N LEU A 226 -8.29 18.79 3.18
CA LEU A 226 -8.80 19.16 4.51
C LEU A 226 -7.67 19.28 5.53
N THR A 227 -6.72 18.33 5.56
CA THR A 227 -5.55 18.41 6.44
C THR A 227 -4.67 19.61 6.13
N ALA A 228 -4.42 19.91 4.85
CA ALA A 228 -3.66 21.09 4.43
C ALA A 228 -4.35 22.39 4.89
N LEU A 229 -5.68 22.49 4.71
CA LEU A 229 -6.45 23.64 5.19
C LEU A 229 -6.40 23.80 6.71
N ILE A 230 -6.50 22.70 7.47
CA ILE A 230 -6.38 22.72 8.93
C ILE A 230 -5.00 23.26 9.34
N ILE A 231 -3.93 22.77 8.72
CA ILE A 231 -2.55 23.19 9.01
C ILE A 231 -2.37 24.69 8.70
N THR A 232 -2.85 25.16 7.54
CA THR A 232 -2.81 26.59 7.19
C THR A 232 -3.58 27.43 8.21
N LEU A 233 -4.81 27.02 8.55
CA LEU A 233 -5.65 27.73 9.51
C LEU A 233 -5.00 27.80 10.89
N LEU A 234 -4.42 26.71 11.39
CA LEU A 234 -3.72 26.70 12.68
C LEU A 234 -2.53 27.66 12.67
N THR A 235 -1.73 27.64 11.61
CA THR A 235 -0.53 28.48 11.48
C THR A 235 -0.88 29.96 11.40
N VAL A 236 -1.87 30.31 10.58
CA VAL A 236 -2.31 31.71 10.41
C VAL A 236 -3.04 32.22 11.65
N SER A 237 -3.87 31.39 12.29
CA SER A 237 -4.60 31.77 13.50
C SER A 237 -3.65 32.15 14.63
N TYR A 238 -2.57 31.39 14.81
CA TYR A 238 -1.55 31.71 15.81
C TYR A 238 -0.93 33.10 15.57
N GLN A 239 -0.57 33.43 14.33
CA GLN A 239 0.01 34.73 13.98
C GLN A 239 -1.01 35.88 14.07
N ALA A 240 -2.24 35.66 13.61
CA ALA A 240 -3.30 36.68 13.67
C ALA A 240 -3.67 37.03 15.13
N ILE A 241 -3.71 36.04 16.02
CA ILE A 241 -3.90 36.27 17.47
C ILE A 241 -2.72 37.06 18.04
N LYS A 242 -1.49 36.67 17.69
CA LYS A 242 -0.29 37.39 18.15
C LYS A 242 -0.26 38.85 17.68
N ALA A 243 -0.63 39.12 16.43
CA ALA A 243 -0.67 40.46 15.84
C ALA A 243 -1.80 41.33 16.42
N THR A 244 -2.95 40.73 16.72
CA THR A 244 -4.08 41.44 17.35
C THR A 244 -3.83 41.73 18.82
N LEU A 245 -3.10 40.88 19.55
CA LEU A 245 -2.69 41.13 20.95
C LEU A 245 -1.52 42.12 21.08
N ALA A 246 -0.82 42.45 19.98
CA ALA A 246 0.21 43.47 19.98
C ALA A 246 -0.40 44.83 20.35
N ASN A 247 0.21 45.51 21.33
CA ASN A 247 -0.35 46.69 21.95
C ASN A 247 -0.11 47.92 21.04
N PRO A 248 -1.13 48.51 20.42
CA PRO A 248 -0.95 49.53 19.36
C PRO A 248 -0.27 50.80 19.86
N VAL A 249 -0.34 51.07 21.17
CA VAL A 249 0.31 52.22 21.82
C VAL A 249 1.83 52.09 21.82
N LYS A 250 2.39 50.88 21.77
CA LYS A 250 3.85 50.67 21.64
C LYS A 250 4.32 50.84 20.19
N THR A 251 3.54 50.38 19.22
CA THR A 251 3.88 50.43 17.79
C THR A 251 3.82 51.85 17.21
N LEU A 252 2.96 52.71 17.76
CA LEU A 252 2.88 54.14 17.39
C LEU A 252 3.88 55.05 18.14
N ARG A 253 4.51 54.54 19.20
CA ARG A 253 5.44 55.30 20.07
C ARG A 253 6.90 54.87 19.89
N SER A 254 7.17 53.87 19.04
CA SER A 254 8.54 53.46 18.67
C SER A 254 9.17 54.34 17.58
N GLU A 255 8.55 55.49 17.27
CA GLU A 255 9.20 56.69 16.72
C GLU A 255 9.07 57.84 17.72
#